data_AF-A8Q6X0-F1
#
_entry.id   AF-A8Q6X0-F1
#
_cell.length_a   1.000
_cell.length_b   1.000
_cell.length_c   1.000
_cell.angle_alpha   90.00
_cell.angle_beta   90.00
_cell.angle_gamma   90.00
#
_symmetry.space_group_name_H-M   'P 1'
#
loop_
_entity.id
_entity.type
_entity.pdbx_description
1 polymer ?
#
loop_
_entity_poly.entity_id
_entity_poly.type
_entity_poly.pdbx_seq_one_letter_code
_entity_poly.pdbx_strand_id
1 'polypeptide(L)'
;MMALPFSPQFFHQRSLKAAGLMPAYGSFRYTATRLHAKGVLAHIERPDNLAIDQLFFTISSDEVGVFQIEATVAGILAGVLTLKMDDLLEAQYANEQFVNMLDGAIQFHLKPLIHFINKKFYT
;
A
#
# COMPACT_ATOMS: atom_id res chain seq x y z
N MET A 1 -11.35 8.07 -15.73
CA MET A 1 -12.78 7.81 -16.01
C MET A 1 -13.58 9.03 -15.57
N MET A 2 -14.46 9.58 -16.41
CA MET A 2 -15.28 10.75 -16.07
C MET A 2 -16.38 10.36 -15.06
N ALA A 3 -16.39 10.99 -13.89
CA ALA A 3 -17.46 10.84 -12.91
C ALA A 3 -18.69 11.67 -13.33
N LEU A 4 -19.87 11.06 -13.28
CA LEU A 4 -21.14 11.70 -13.63
C LEU A 4 -21.50 12.82 -12.62
N PRO A 5 -22.03 13.97 -13.09
CA PRO A 5 -22.37 15.08 -12.21
C PRO A 5 -23.50 14.70 -11.23
N PHE A 6 -23.39 15.18 -9.98
CA PHE A 6 -24.31 14.98 -8.84
C PHE A 6 -24.30 13.60 -8.13
N SER A 7 -23.27 12.77 -8.35
CA SER A 7 -23.06 11.57 -7.54
C SER A 7 -22.38 11.89 -6.20
N PRO A 8 -22.50 11.03 -5.17
CA PRO A 8 -21.71 11.15 -3.93
C PRO A 8 -20.19 11.23 -4.20
N GLN A 9 -19.73 10.57 -5.27
CA GLN A 9 -18.35 10.63 -5.76
C GLN A 9 -17.98 12.02 -6.29
N PHE A 10 -18.91 12.74 -6.93
CA PHE A 10 -18.70 14.10 -7.41
C PHE A 10 -18.46 15.09 -6.26
N PHE A 11 -19.23 14.98 -5.17
CA PHE A 11 -19.05 15.85 -4.01
C PHE A 11 -17.74 15.57 -3.27
N HIS A 12 -17.35 14.30 -3.14
CA HIS A 12 -16.07 13.90 -2.55
C HIS A 12 -14.87 14.35 -3.40
N GLN A 13 -14.95 14.18 -4.71
CA GLN A 13 -13.92 14.62 -5.65
C GLN A 13 -13.77 16.15 -5.64
N ARG A 14 -14.86 16.90 -5.41
CA ARG A 14 -14.82 18.36 -5.29
C ARG A 14 -14.25 18.85 -3.95
N SER A 15 -14.55 18.18 -2.83
CA SER A 15 -13.97 18.54 -1.53
C SER A 15 -12.47 18.22 -1.45
N LEU A 16 -12.01 17.12 -2.06
CA LEU A 16 -10.57 16.83 -2.18
C LEU A 16 -9.85 17.86 -3.10
N LYS A 17 -10.49 18.28 -4.20
CA LYS A 17 -9.95 19.30 -5.11
C LYS A 17 -9.86 20.69 -4.46
N ALA A 18 -10.78 20.99 -3.55
CA ALA A 18 -10.77 22.23 -2.76
C ALA A 18 -9.74 22.20 -1.62
N ALA A 19 -9.40 21.01 -1.11
CA ALA A 19 -8.40 20.82 -0.05
C ALA A 19 -6.95 20.66 -0.57
N GLY A 20 -6.74 20.55 -1.90
CA GLY A 20 -5.42 20.35 -2.50
C GLY A 20 -4.80 18.96 -2.24
N LEU A 21 -5.56 18.05 -1.64
CA LEU A 21 -5.12 16.73 -1.18
C LEU A 21 -5.91 15.64 -1.93
N MET A 22 -5.81 15.62 -3.25
CA MET A 22 -6.30 14.50 -4.04
C MET A 22 -5.18 13.49 -4.23
N PRO A 23 -5.13 12.38 -3.46
CA PRO A 23 -4.37 11.23 -3.89
C PRO A 23 -5.00 10.74 -5.19
N ALA A 24 -4.25 10.87 -6.29
CA ALA A 24 -4.83 10.74 -7.62
C ALA A 24 -5.36 9.33 -7.95
N TYR A 25 -4.93 8.29 -7.21
CA TYR A 25 -5.21 6.88 -7.53
C TYR A 25 -5.80 6.04 -6.38
N GLY A 26 -6.07 6.64 -5.20
CA GLY A 26 -6.79 6.00 -4.08
C GLY A 26 -5.89 5.43 -2.97
N SER A 27 -6.53 4.93 -1.90
CA SER A 27 -5.86 4.28 -0.76
C SER A 27 -6.59 3.01 -0.35
N PHE A 28 -5.83 1.96 -0.05
CA PHE A 28 -6.39 0.66 0.35
C PHE A 28 -5.75 0.16 1.64
N ARG A 29 -6.58 -0.04 2.66
CA ARG A 29 -6.16 -0.56 3.96
C ARG A 29 -6.45 -2.06 4.08
N TYR A 30 -5.45 -2.82 4.52
CA TYR A 30 -5.54 -4.26 4.79
C TYR A 30 -4.96 -4.60 6.14
N THR A 31 -5.50 -5.62 6.79
CA THR A 31 -4.85 -6.22 7.97
C THR A 31 -3.64 -7.05 7.54
N ALA A 32 -2.64 -7.17 8.41
CA ALA A 32 -1.47 -8.01 8.19
C ALA A 32 -1.87 -9.46 7.87
N THR A 33 -2.85 -10.01 8.60
CA THR A 33 -3.42 -11.35 8.37
C THR A 33 -3.95 -11.52 6.94
N ARG A 34 -4.60 -10.49 6.38
CA ARG A 34 -5.16 -10.54 5.04
C ARG A 34 -4.10 -10.40 3.94
N LEU A 35 -3.06 -9.60 4.17
CA LEU A 35 -1.92 -9.53 3.24
C LEU A 35 -1.10 -10.82 3.25
N HIS A 36 -0.94 -11.44 4.42
CA HIS A 36 -0.30 -12.74 4.55
C HIS A 36 -1.10 -13.83 3.81
N ALA A 37 -2.43 -13.88 4.00
CA ALA A 37 -3.30 -14.81 3.27
C ALA A 37 -3.27 -14.62 1.75
N LYS A 38 -2.95 -13.41 1.27
CA LYS A 38 -2.75 -13.10 -0.15
C LYS A 38 -1.35 -13.44 -0.66
N GLY A 39 -0.44 -13.86 0.20
CA GLY A 39 0.97 -14.11 -0.12
C GLY A 39 1.77 -12.85 -0.43
N VAL A 40 1.27 -11.67 -0.04
CA VAL A 40 1.99 -10.40 -0.24
C VAL A 40 2.94 -10.14 0.94
N LEU A 41 2.51 -10.43 2.16
CA LEU A 41 3.35 -10.33 3.35
C LEU A 41 4.10 -11.64 3.55
N ALA A 42 5.44 -11.58 3.55
CA ALA A 42 6.32 -12.73 3.73
C ALA A 42 6.71 -12.92 5.20
N HIS A 43 7.16 -11.83 5.83
CA HIS A 43 7.62 -11.83 7.21
C HIS A 43 7.20 -10.56 7.93
N ILE A 44 6.93 -10.69 9.22
CA ILE A 44 6.70 -9.56 10.10
C ILE A 44 7.28 -9.86 11.48
N GLU A 45 8.26 -9.05 11.86
CA GLU A 45 8.79 -8.98 13.20
C GLU A 45 7.82 -8.16 14.04
N ARG A 46 7.28 -8.79 15.08
CA ARG A 46 6.39 -8.16 16.05
C ARG A 46 6.75 -8.65 17.45
N PRO A 47 6.63 -7.81 18.47
CA PRO A 47 6.72 -8.29 19.84
C PRO A 47 5.57 -9.25 20.14
N ASP A 48 5.81 -10.27 20.97
CA ASP A 48 4.82 -11.32 21.28
C ASP A 48 3.50 -10.77 21.83
N ASN A 49 3.57 -9.64 22.54
CA ASN A 49 2.42 -8.95 23.13
C ASN A 49 1.54 -8.22 22.10
N LEU A 50 2.01 -8.04 20.87
CA LEU A 50 1.26 -7.34 19.82
C LEU A 50 0.56 -8.37 18.92
N ALA A 51 -0.78 -8.36 18.94
CA ALA A 51 -1.55 -9.22 18.06
C ALA A 51 -1.41 -8.77 16.58
N ILE A 52 -1.25 -9.72 15.66
CA ILE A 52 -1.12 -9.44 14.23
C ILE A 52 -2.34 -8.71 13.64
N ASP A 53 -3.52 -8.90 14.22
CA ASP A 53 -4.75 -8.21 13.79
C ASP A 53 -4.78 -6.72 14.17
N GLN A 54 -3.93 -6.28 15.10
CA GLN A 54 -3.77 -4.86 15.41
C GLN A 54 -2.90 -4.13 14.40
N LEU A 55 -2.30 -4.85 13.46
CA LEU A 55 -1.38 -4.34 12.47
C LEU A 55 -2.07 -4.19 11.11
N PHE A 56 -2.05 -2.97 10.60
CA PHE A 56 -2.67 -2.58 9.36
C PHE A 56 -1.63 -2.03 8.41
N PHE A 57 -1.81 -2.32 7.14
CA PHE A 57 -1.03 -1.76 6.06
C PHE A 57 -1.96 -0.96 5.16
N THR A 58 -1.66 0.32 4.99
CA THR A 58 -2.34 1.21 4.06
C THR A 58 -1.43 1.39 2.86
N ILE A 59 -1.94 1.07 1.67
CA ILE A 59 -1.22 1.26 0.41
C ILE A 59 -1.93 2.39 -0.33
N SER A 60 -1.24 3.51 -0.53
CA SER A 60 -1.72 4.69 -1.25
C SER A 60 -0.84 4.99 -2.46
N SER A 61 -1.38 5.74 -3.42
CA SER A 61 -0.63 6.22 -4.58
C SER A 61 -1.11 7.62 -4.96
N ASP A 62 -0.19 8.58 -4.85
CA ASP A 62 -0.41 9.98 -5.21
C ASP A 62 0.04 10.29 -6.64
N GLU A 63 1.10 9.63 -7.11
CA GLU A 63 1.68 9.79 -8.45
C GLU A 63 1.71 8.47 -9.23
N VAL A 64 1.63 8.55 -10.56
CA VAL A 64 1.70 7.36 -11.41
C VAL A 64 3.05 6.66 -11.20
N GLY A 65 3.00 5.40 -10.79
CA GLY A 65 4.20 4.60 -10.57
C GLY A 65 4.86 4.83 -9.20
N VAL A 66 4.30 5.65 -8.32
CA VAL A 66 4.78 5.83 -6.94
C VAL A 66 3.72 5.33 -5.97
N PHE A 67 4.13 4.43 -5.07
CA PHE A 67 3.29 3.78 -4.08
C PHE A 67 3.85 4.04 -2.70
N GLN A 68 3.00 4.38 -1.75
CA GLN A 68 3.36 4.49 -0.35
C GLN A 68 2.66 3.38 0.42
N ILE A 69 3.44 2.65 1.21
CA ILE A 69 2.98 1.61 2.11
C ILE A 69 3.21 2.10 3.54
N GLU A 70 2.13 2.35 4.24
CA GLU A 70 2.13 2.78 5.62
C GLU A 70 1.76 1.60 6.52
N ALA A 71 2.61 1.30 7.50
CA ALA A 71 2.32 0.34 8.55
C ALA A 71 1.75 1.08 9.75
N THR A 72 0.56 0.70 10.21
CA THR A 72 -0.11 1.26 11.38
C THR A 72 -0.37 0.17 12.41
N VAL A 73 0.02 0.41 13.65
CA VAL A 73 -0.17 -0.50 14.78
C VAL A 73 -1.13 0.16 15.77
N ALA A 74 -2.28 -0.45 16.03
CA ALA A 74 -3.28 0.08 16.97
C ALA A 74 -3.67 1.57 16.73
N GLY A 75 -3.61 2.01 15.47
CA GLY A 75 -3.92 3.40 15.07
C GLY A 75 -2.73 4.35 15.05
N ILE A 76 -1.54 3.91 15.45
CA ILE A 76 -0.29 4.69 15.41
C ILE A 76 0.50 4.30 14.17
N LEU A 77 0.94 5.30 13.39
CA LEU A 77 1.83 5.09 12.24
C LEU A 77 3.19 4.60 12.74
N ALA A 78 3.51 3.34 12.44
CA ALA A 78 4.76 2.70 12.83
C ALA A 78 5.86 2.89 11.79
N GLY A 79 5.50 2.97 10.52
CA GLY A 79 6.46 3.13 9.43
C GLY A 79 5.81 3.50 8.11
N VAL A 80 6.61 4.10 7.24
CA VAL A 80 6.23 4.41 5.85
C VAL A 80 7.34 3.91 4.94
N LEU A 81 6.96 3.25 3.86
CA LEU A 81 7.84 2.82 2.79
C LEU A 81 7.31 3.38 1.48
N THR A 82 8.15 4.13 0.77
CA THR A 82 7.84 4.61 -0.57
C THR A 82 8.50 3.69 -1.58
N LEU A 83 7.74 3.21 -2.55
CA LEU A 83 8.18 2.31 -3.62
C LEU A 83 7.85 2.93 -4.97
N LYS A 84 8.80 2.88 -5.89
CA LYS A 84 8.55 3.21 -7.30
C LYS A 84 8.39 1.92 -8.10
N MET A 85 7.55 1.97 -9.13
CA MET A 85 7.36 0.83 -10.02
C MET A 85 8.68 0.46 -10.73
N ASP A 86 9.48 1.46 -11.12
CA ASP A 86 10.81 1.24 -11.71
C ASP A 86 11.70 0.41 -10.78
N ASP A 87 11.86 0.82 -9.51
CA ASP A 87 12.66 0.11 -8.51
C ASP A 87 12.16 -1.34 -8.31
N LEU A 88 10.84 -1.55 -8.31
CA LEU A 88 10.24 -2.89 -8.17
C LEU A 88 10.51 -3.78 -9.38
N LEU A 89 10.49 -3.22 -10.60
CA LEU A 89 10.80 -3.94 -11.83
C LEU A 89 12.30 -4.26 -11.92
N GLU A 90 13.16 -3.35 -11.49
CA GLU A 90 14.60 -3.57 -11.39
C GLU A 90 14.92 -4.70 -10.40
N ALA A 91 14.32 -4.67 -9.20
CA ALA A 91 14.44 -5.75 -8.22
C ALA A 91 13.94 -7.09 -8.80
N GLN A 92 12.87 -7.08 -9.60
CA GLN A 92 12.35 -8.28 -10.24
C GLN A 92 13.33 -8.82 -11.29
N TYR A 93 13.98 -7.95 -12.04
CA TYR A 93 15.02 -8.31 -13.01
C TYR A 93 16.28 -8.85 -12.32
N ALA A 94 16.66 -8.25 -11.18
CA ALA A 94 17.73 -8.71 -10.31
C ALA A 94 17.40 -10.03 -9.58
N ASN A 95 16.20 -10.60 -9.81
CA ASN A 95 15.72 -11.83 -9.19
C ASN A 95 15.57 -11.74 -7.67
N GLU A 96 15.35 -10.54 -7.15
CA GLU A 96 15.00 -10.35 -5.75
C GLU A 96 13.62 -10.94 -5.46
N GLN A 97 13.48 -11.52 -4.28
CA GLN A 97 12.25 -12.20 -3.87
C GLN A 97 11.44 -11.36 -2.88
N PHE A 98 12.09 -10.42 -2.20
CA PHE A 98 11.54 -9.71 -1.06
C PHE A 98 11.80 -8.21 -1.12
N VAL A 99 10.84 -7.43 -0.62
CA VAL A 99 10.97 -5.99 -0.37
C VAL A 99 10.93 -5.78 1.12
N ASN A 100 11.95 -5.12 1.67
CA ASN A 100 12.06 -4.88 3.09
C ASN A 100 11.48 -3.50 3.46
N MET A 101 10.82 -3.45 4.61
CA MET A 101 10.29 -2.25 5.24
C MET A 101 10.73 -2.24 6.71
N LEU A 102 10.93 -1.04 7.27
CA LEU A 102 11.35 -0.86 8.67
C LEU A 102 12.62 -1.65 9.01
N ASP A 103 13.68 -1.46 8.22
CA ASP A 103 14.99 -2.12 8.43
C ASP A 103 14.92 -3.66 8.41
N GLY A 104 13.96 -4.23 7.68
CA GLY A 104 13.78 -5.68 7.57
C GLY A 104 12.83 -6.28 8.60
N ALA A 105 12.31 -5.47 9.53
CA ALA A 105 11.25 -5.90 10.45
C ALA A 105 9.99 -6.35 9.69
N ILE A 106 9.76 -5.85 8.47
CA ILE A 106 8.63 -6.29 7.64
C ILE A 106 9.16 -6.63 6.25
N GLN A 107 8.81 -7.82 5.76
CA GLN A 107 9.20 -8.26 4.42
C GLN A 107 7.96 -8.60 3.59
N PHE A 108 7.93 -8.09 2.37
CA PHE A 108 6.88 -8.37 1.39
C PHE A 108 7.45 -9.20 0.26
N HIS A 109 6.68 -10.12 -0.30
CA HIS A 109 7.07 -10.80 -1.52
C HIS A 109 6.95 -9.84 -2.71
N LEU A 110 8.04 -9.69 -3.47
CA LEU A 110 8.11 -8.74 -4.58
C LEU A 110 7.07 -9.02 -5.67
N LYS A 111 7.04 -10.24 -6.22
CA LYS A 111 6.14 -10.59 -7.34
C LYS A 111 4.64 -10.47 -6.97
N PRO A 112 4.17 -11.02 -5.84
CA PRO A 112 2.79 -10.82 -5.38
C PRO A 112 2.48 -9.35 -5.08
N LEU A 113 3.43 -8.57 -4.57
CA LEU A 113 3.24 -7.14 -4.33
C LEU A 113 3.00 -6.37 -5.63
N ILE A 114 3.85 -6.60 -6.65
CA ILE A 114 3.68 -5.99 -7.98
C ILE A 114 2.33 -6.39 -8.59
N HIS A 115 1.98 -7.68 -8.55
CA HIS A 115 0.68 -8.14 -9.06
C HIS A 115 -0.49 -7.49 -8.32
N PHE A 116 -0.37 -7.35 -7.01
CA PHE A 116 -1.38 -6.73 -6.16
C PHE A 116 -1.57 -5.25 -6.51
N ILE A 117 -0.48 -4.50 -6.67
CA ILE A 117 -0.49 -3.08 -7.07
C ILE A 117 -1.12 -2.93 -8.47
N ASN A 118 -0.66 -3.71 -9.45
CA ASN A 118 -1.19 -3.66 -10.82
C ASN A 118 -2.70 -3.90 -10.88
N LYS A 119 -3.18 -4.88 -10.12
CA LYS A 119 -4.61 -5.20 -10.05
C LYS A 119 -5.45 -4.12 -9.34
N LYS A 120 -4.84 -3.30 -8.48
CA LYS A 120 -5.57 -2.33 -7.64
C LYS A 120 -5.55 -0.91 -8.18
N PHE A 121 -4.46 -0.52 -8.83
CA PHE A 121 -4.23 0.87 -9.26
C PHE A 121 -4.27 1.05 -10.78
N TYR A 122 -4.07 -0.02 -11.56
CA TYR A 122 -4.02 0.03 -13.04
C TYR A 122 -5.16 -0.73 -13.73
N THR A 123 -6.15 -1.21 -12.97
CA THR A 123 -7.40 -1.80 -13.47
C THR A 123 -8.57 -0.90 -13.07
#